data_AF-A0A497M4H2-F1
#
_entry.id   AF-A0A497M4H2-F1
#
_cell.length_a   1.000
_cell.length_b   1.000
_cell.length_c   1.000
_cell.angle_alpha   90.00
_cell.angle_beta   90.00
_cell.angle_gamma   90.00
#
_symmetry.space_group_name_H-M   'P 1'
#
loop_
_entity.id
_entity.type
_entity.pdbx_description
1 polymer ?
#
loop_
_entity_poly.entity_id
_entity_poly.type
_entity_poly.pdbx_seq_one_letter_code
_entity_poly.pdbx_strand_id
1 'polypeptide(L)'
;MDPKIKTALLGVAFLCCLLLAYIENRVFFNMLEKVFTNPLLSVGMVFTHNVLVISLILIGMSFYVQVVLNFLPKREIEHVIINHPRIFALIFTGVILLISILRTCMLIYGTVELRRLGLIILLSSPNGIIEAYGTYLTIKETLNRSITAKTLALIYGLFFIAALIEVGFIQLLIYITQI
;
A
#
# COMPACT_ATOMS: atom_id res chain seq x y z
N MET A 1 18.81 22.14 7.72
CA MET A 1 18.96 20.84 8.40
C MET A 1 20.00 20.05 7.63
N ASP A 2 20.99 19.45 8.30
CA ASP A 2 22.02 18.64 7.64
C ASP A 2 21.36 17.49 6.85
N PRO A 3 21.72 17.26 5.58
CA PRO A 3 21.19 16.16 4.77
C PRO A 3 21.30 14.80 5.48
N LYS A 4 22.34 14.56 6.27
CA LYS A 4 22.51 13.32 7.04
C LYS A 4 21.48 13.18 8.16
N ILE A 5 21.20 14.26 8.87
CA ILE A 5 20.17 14.30 9.92
C ILE A 5 18.79 14.09 9.31
N LYS A 6 18.51 14.66 8.13
CA LYS A 6 17.27 14.43 7.39
C LYS A 6 17.10 12.97 6.96
N THR A 7 18.15 12.34 6.44
CA THR A 7 18.11 10.91 6.10
C THR A 7 17.86 10.05 7.35
N ALA A 8 18.54 10.35 8.46
CA ALA A 8 18.35 9.62 9.71
C ALA A 8 16.91 9.77 10.25
N LEU A 9 16.34 10.98 10.22
CA LEU A 9 14.97 11.23 10.65
C LEU A 9 13.94 10.44 9.82
N LEU A 10 14.14 10.38 8.49
CA LEU A 10 13.29 9.57 7.61
C LEU A 10 13.39 8.08 7.93
N GLY A 11 14.59 7.59 8.24
CA GLY A 11 14.79 6.20 8.67
C GLY A 11 14.07 5.89 10.00
N VAL A 12 14.16 6.80 10.98
CA VAL A 12 13.42 6.66 12.25
C VAL A 12 11.91 6.70 12.02
N ALA A 13 11.42 7.64 11.20
CA ALA A 13 10.00 7.71 10.85
C ALA A 13 9.52 6.42 10.17
N PHE A 14 10.33 5.84 9.27
CA PHE A 14 10.04 4.57 8.64
C PHE A 14 9.93 3.42 9.65
N LEU A 15 10.85 3.34 10.62
CA LEU A 15 10.78 2.34 11.69
C LEU A 15 9.54 2.52 12.58
N CYS A 16 9.18 3.75 12.91
CA CYS A 16 7.95 4.03 13.65
C CYS A 16 6.70 3.59 12.86
N CYS A 17 6.64 3.89 11.56
CA CYS A 17 5.56 3.42 10.69
C CYS A 17 5.51 1.89 10.60
N LEU A 18 6.65 1.20 10.56
CA LEU A 18 6.71 -0.26 10.56
C LEU A 18 6.16 -0.85 11.87
N LEU A 19 6.53 -0.25 13.01
CA LEU A 19 6.00 -0.66 14.31
C LEU A 19 4.48 -0.46 14.38
N LEU A 20 3.98 0.68 13.88
CA LEU A 20 2.54 0.96 13.80
C LEU A 20 1.83 -0.04 12.89
N ALA A 21 2.38 -0.36 11.73
CA ALA A 21 1.81 -1.36 10.82
C ALA A 21 1.78 -2.76 11.45
N TYR A 22 2.80 -3.13 12.25
CA TYR A 22 2.77 -4.38 12.99
C TYR A 22 1.63 -4.42 14.03
N ILE A 23 1.46 -3.34 14.80
CA ILE A 23 0.40 -3.22 15.79
C ILE A 23 -0.98 -3.26 15.12
N GLU A 24 -1.17 -2.45 14.07
CA GLU A 24 -2.41 -2.38 13.31
C GLU A 24 -2.78 -3.75 12.75
N ASN A 25 -1.83 -4.44 12.11
CA ASN A 25 -2.08 -5.77 11.57
C ASN A 25 -2.51 -6.76 12.65
N ARG A 26 -1.90 -6.72 13.84
CA ARG A 26 -2.32 -7.56 14.99
C ARG A 26 -3.73 -7.23 15.46
N VAL A 27 -4.06 -5.93 15.56
CA VAL A 27 -5.41 -5.47 15.96
C VAL A 27 -6.44 -5.90 14.92
N PHE A 28 -6.13 -5.77 13.63
CA PHE A 28 -6.97 -6.21 12.52
C PHE A 28 -7.36 -7.67 12.67
N PHE A 29 -6.38 -8.56 12.78
CA PHE A 29 -6.64 -10.00 12.91
C PHE A 29 -7.46 -10.36 14.15
N ASN A 30 -7.26 -9.66 15.28
CA ASN A 30 -7.99 -9.93 16.51
C ASN A 30 -9.44 -9.39 16.48
N MET A 31 -9.77 -8.46 15.58
CA MET A 31 -11.07 -7.78 15.54
C MET A 31 -11.88 -8.08 14.27
N LEU A 32 -11.37 -8.93 13.37
CA LEU A 32 -11.98 -9.28 12.07
C LEU A 32 -13.51 -9.45 12.15
N GLU A 33 -14.01 -10.31 13.03
CA GLU A 33 -15.43 -10.63 13.15
C GLU A 33 -16.29 -9.42 13.55
N LYS A 34 -15.78 -8.58 14.46
CA LYS A 34 -16.46 -7.36 14.94
C LYS A 34 -16.39 -6.23 13.93
N VAL A 35 -15.33 -6.20 13.12
CA VAL A 35 -15.13 -5.18 12.08
C VAL A 35 -16.10 -5.43 10.93
N PHE A 36 -16.23 -6.68 10.47
CA PHE A 36 -17.11 -7.04 9.35
C PHE A 36 -18.61 -7.05 9.68
N THR A 37 -18.99 -6.98 10.96
CA THR A 37 -20.39 -6.80 11.38
C THR A 37 -20.85 -5.34 11.31
N ASN A 38 -19.94 -4.37 11.28
CA ASN A 38 -20.27 -2.95 11.19
C ASN A 38 -19.63 -2.32 9.93
N PRO A 39 -20.44 -1.97 8.92
CA PRO A 39 -19.99 -1.36 7.67
C PRO A 39 -19.03 -0.18 7.85
N LEU A 40 -19.31 0.72 8.79
CA LEU A 40 -18.52 1.93 8.99
C LEU A 40 -17.17 1.61 9.62
N LEU A 41 -17.14 0.67 10.57
CA LEU A 41 -15.88 0.19 11.17
C LEU A 41 -15.03 -0.57 10.14
N SER A 42 -15.65 -1.35 9.25
CA SER A 42 -14.97 -2.00 8.13
C SER A 42 -14.27 -0.98 7.23
N VAL A 43 -14.96 0.08 6.80
CA VAL A 43 -14.37 1.12 5.95
C VAL A 43 -13.22 1.81 6.67
N GLY A 44 -13.43 2.21 7.92
CA GLY A 44 -12.38 2.87 8.71
C GLY A 44 -11.14 2.01 8.87
N MET A 45 -11.31 0.71 9.09
CA MET A 45 -10.21 -0.23 9.26
C MET A 45 -9.43 -0.45 7.96
N VAL A 46 -10.13 -0.77 6.86
CA VAL A 46 -9.52 -0.95 5.53
C VAL A 46 -8.80 0.32 5.10
N PHE A 47 -9.43 1.48 5.28
CA PHE A 47 -8.81 2.76 4.95
C PHE A 47 -7.56 3.03 5.79
N THR A 48 -7.59 2.73 7.09
CA THR A 48 -6.42 2.90 7.97
C THR A 48 -5.26 2.00 7.56
N HIS A 49 -5.54 0.73 7.24
CA HIS A 49 -4.55 -0.22 6.72
C HIS A 49 -3.88 0.33 5.46
N ASN A 50 -4.69 0.78 4.51
CA ASN A 50 -4.24 1.31 3.23
C ASN A 50 -3.42 2.60 3.39
N VAL A 51 -3.84 3.51 4.28
CA VAL A 51 -3.09 4.73 4.61
C VAL A 51 -1.74 4.40 5.22
N LEU A 52 -1.65 3.39 6.10
CA LEU A 52 -0.36 2.96 6.66
C LEU A 52 0.56 2.37 5.60
N VAL A 53 0.05 1.50 4.73
CA VAL A 53 0.81 0.89 3.63
C VAL A 53 1.37 1.96 2.70
N ILE A 54 0.55 2.91 2.26
CA ILE A 54 1.01 3.95 1.34
C ILE A 54 1.96 4.95 2.00
N SER A 55 1.76 5.23 3.30
CA SER A 55 2.68 6.07 4.09
C SER A 55 4.05 5.41 4.23
N LEU A 56 4.09 4.10 4.46
CA LEU A 56 5.32 3.30 4.48
C LEU A 56 6.06 3.37 3.14
N ILE A 57 5.33 3.25 2.03
CA ILE A 57 5.91 3.37 0.69
C ILE A 57 6.47 4.78 0.47
N LEU A 58 5.69 5.82 0.79
CA LEU A 58 6.12 7.21 0.62
C LEU A 58 7.37 7.54 1.42
N ILE A 59 7.39 7.17 2.72
CA ILE A 59 8.54 7.42 3.60
C ILE A 59 9.73 6.56 3.19
N GLY A 60 9.51 5.28 2.87
CA GLY A 60 10.56 4.36 2.44
C GLY A 60 11.23 4.80 1.14
N MET A 61 10.45 5.20 0.14
CA MET A 61 10.99 5.74 -1.13
C MET A 61 11.68 7.09 -0.92
N SER A 62 11.15 7.94 -0.04
CA SER A 62 11.80 9.22 0.33
C SER A 62 13.14 8.99 1.02
N PHE A 63 13.20 8.03 1.93
CA PHE A 63 14.43 7.61 2.60
C PHE A 63 15.43 7.07 1.57
N TYR A 64 15.01 6.16 0.69
CA TYR A 64 15.83 5.62 -0.39
C TYR A 64 16.46 6.72 -1.24
N VAL A 65 15.65 7.67 -1.72
CA VAL A 65 16.13 8.81 -2.54
C VAL A 65 17.21 9.62 -1.80
N GLN A 66 17.04 9.85 -0.49
CA GLN A 66 18.00 10.59 0.31
C GLN A 66 19.27 9.79 0.59
N VAL A 67 19.18 8.48 0.79
CA VAL A 67 20.35 7.61 0.92
C VAL A 67 21.18 7.63 -0.36
N VAL A 68 20.54 7.43 -1.52
CA VAL A 68 21.21 7.41 -2.82
C VAL A 68 21.88 8.75 -3.13
N LEU A 69 21.21 9.87 -2.89
CA LEU A 69 21.83 11.15 -3.18
C LEU A 69 22.97 11.55 -2.24
N ASN A 70 22.85 11.23 -0.96
CA ASN A 70 23.73 11.79 0.08
C ASN A 70 24.91 10.89 0.42
N PHE A 71 24.81 9.57 0.15
CA PHE A 71 25.81 8.60 0.60
C PHE A 71 26.42 7.74 -0.51
N LEU A 72 25.74 7.61 -1.65
CA LEU A 72 26.21 6.78 -2.77
C LEU A 72 27.00 7.62 -3.79
N PRO A 73 28.11 7.12 -4.36
CA PRO A 73 28.82 7.81 -5.42
C PRO A 73 27.94 8.07 -6.66
N LYS A 74 28.28 9.11 -7.43
CA LYS A 74 27.51 9.54 -8.62
C LYS A 74 27.75 8.64 -9.84
N ARG A 75 27.57 7.33 -9.67
CA ARG A 75 27.68 6.33 -10.75
C ARG A 75 26.28 6.07 -11.32
N GLU A 76 26.21 5.83 -12.63
CA GLU A 76 24.94 5.58 -13.32
C GLU A 76 24.17 4.39 -12.73
N ILE A 77 24.88 3.34 -12.31
CA ILE A 77 24.31 2.11 -11.73
C ILE A 77 23.54 2.39 -10.43
N GLU A 78 24.06 3.27 -9.58
CA GLU A 78 23.47 3.55 -8.26
C GLU A 78 22.25 4.49 -8.38
N HIS A 79 22.14 5.19 -9.50
CA HIS A 79 21.08 6.16 -9.76
C HIS A 79 20.00 5.65 -10.74
N VAL A 80 20.08 4.39 -11.22
CA VAL A 80 19.13 3.79 -12.19
C VAL A 80 17.68 3.99 -11.75
N ILE A 81 17.36 3.74 -10.48
CA ILE A 81 15.99 3.83 -9.96
C ILE A 81 15.50 5.29 -9.96
N ILE A 82 16.37 6.25 -9.61
CA ILE A 82 16.04 7.68 -9.61
C ILE A 82 15.90 8.20 -11.05
N ASN A 83 16.69 7.66 -11.99
CA ASN A 83 16.67 8.05 -13.39
C ASN A 83 15.49 7.45 -14.17
N HIS A 84 14.97 6.30 -13.74
CA HIS A 84 13.83 5.61 -14.38
C HIS A 84 12.63 5.37 -13.43
N PRO A 85 12.06 6.42 -12.85
CA PRO A 85 11.05 6.32 -11.79
C PRO A 85 9.74 5.69 -12.27
N ARG A 86 9.37 5.87 -13.54
CA ARG A 86 8.15 5.26 -14.13
C ARG A 86 8.24 3.74 -14.21
N ILE A 87 9.37 3.22 -14.68
CA ILE A 87 9.57 1.77 -14.86
C ILE A 87 9.62 1.10 -13.49
N PHE A 88 10.38 1.68 -12.56
CA PHE A 88 10.45 1.16 -11.19
C PHE A 88 9.07 1.17 -10.51
N ALA A 89 8.34 2.29 -10.59
CA ALA A 89 7.01 2.38 -9.99
C ALA A 89 6.05 1.32 -10.55
N LEU A 90 6.11 1.04 -11.86
CA LEU A 90 5.28 0.02 -12.50
C LEU A 90 5.62 -1.38 -12.00
N ILE A 91 6.90 -1.75 -12.01
CA ILE A 91 7.36 -3.07 -11.54
C ILE A 91 7.02 -3.26 -10.07
N PHE A 92 7.34 -2.27 -9.22
CA PHE A 92 7.14 -2.36 -7.78
C PHE A 92 5.64 -2.43 -7.42
N THR A 93 4.79 -1.70 -8.14
CA THR A 93 3.33 -1.82 -8.00
C THR A 93 2.86 -3.23 -8.35
N GLY A 94 3.37 -3.82 -9.44
CA GLY A 94 3.06 -5.21 -9.81
C GLY A 94 3.46 -6.21 -8.72
N VAL A 95 4.62 -6.02 -8.10
CA VAL A 95 5.07 -6.84 -6.96
C VAL A 95 4.14 -6.69 -5.76
N ILE A 96 3.75 -5.46 -5.39
CA ILE A 96 2.82 -5.22 -4.28
C ILE A 96 1.47 -5.89 -4.52
N LEU A 97 0.90 -5.74 -5.71
CA LEU A 97 -0.39 -6.37 -6.05
C LEU A 97 -0.30 -7.89 -5.97
N LEU A 98 0.77 -8.47 -6.49
CA LEU A 98 0.98 -9.91 -6.41
C LEU A 98 1.05 -10.40 -4.96
N ILE A 99 1.82 -9.71 -4.11
CA ILE A 99 1.92 -10.05 -2.68
C ILE A 99 0.56 -9.90 -1.98
N SER A 100 -0.20 -8.85 -2.29
CA SER A 100 -1.53 -8.62 -1.73
C SER A 100 -2.49 -9.76 -2.06
N ILE A 101 -2.55 -10.17 -3.32
CA ILE A 101 -3.39 -11.29 -3.77
C ILE A 101 -2.98 -12.60 -3.08
N LEU A 102 -1.67 -12.88 -3.00
CA LEU A 102 -1.16 -14.08 -2.35
C LEU A 102 -1.49 -14.11 -0.84
N ARG A 103 -1.39 -12.96 -0.16
CA ARG A 103 -1.77 -12.81 1.25
C ARG A 103 -3.25 -13.13 1.45
N THR A 104 -4.14 -12.56 0.63
CA THR A 104 -5.58 -12.81 0.72
C THR A 104 -5.92 -14.28 0.52
N CYS A 105 -5.24 -14.98 -0.39
CA CYS A 105 -5.41 -16.42 -0.58
C CYS A 105 -5.03 -17.23 0.66
N MET A 106 -3.87 -16.93 1.27
CA MET A 106 -3.44 -17.60 2.51
C MET A 106 -4.41 -17.34 3.68
N LEU A 107 -4.95 -16.13 3.76
CA LEU A 107 -5.81 -15.67 4.86
C LEU A 107 -7.19 -16.32 4.83
N ILE A 108 -7.79 -16.48 3.65
CA ILE A 108 -9.15 -17.03 3.51
C ILE A 108 -9.13 -18.57 3.52
N TYR A 109 -8.12 -19.21 2.93
CA TYR A 109 -8.17 -20.66 2.63
C TYR A 109 -7.05 -21.49 3.26
N GLY A 110 -6.05 -20.88 3.93
CA GLY A 110 -4.92 -21.58 4.54
C GLY A 110 -3.99 -22.32 3.57
N THR A 111 -4.32 -22.37 2.29
CA THR A 111 -3.59 -23.00 1.18
C THR A 111 -3.76 -22.17 -0.09
N VAL A 112 -2.77 -22.20 -0.99
CA VAL A 112 -2.84 -21.48 -2.28
C VAL A 112 -3.64 -22.32 -3.28
N GLU A 113 -4.98 -22.27 -3.20
CA GLU A 113 -5.85 -22.94 -4.17
C GLU A 113 -5.96 -22.15 -5.49
N LEU A 114 -5.20 -22.58 -6.50
CA LEU A 114 -5.21 -22.03 -7.88
C LEU A 114 -6.60 -22.00 -8.52
N ARG A 115 -7.51 -22.88 -8.11
CA ARG A 115 -8.86 -23.01 -8.70
C ARG A 115 -9.80 -21.84 -8.32
N ARG A 116 -9.58 -21.19 -7.18
CA ARG A 116 -10.41 -20.07 -6.69
C ARG A 116 -9.70 -18.72 -6.77
N LEU A 117 -8.40 -18.72 -7.07
CA LEU A 117 -7.59 -17.54 -7.35
C LEU A 117 -8.23 -16.63 -8.40
N GLY A 118 -8.83 -17.19 -9.45
CA GLY A 118 -9.54 -16.42 -10.48
C GLY A 118 -10.70 -15.60 -9.93
N LEU A 119 -11.50 -16.16 -9.01
CA LEU A 119 -12.61 -15.45 -8.36
C LEU A 119 -12.13 -14.37 -7.40
N ILE A 120 -11.07 -14.65 -6.62
CA ILE A 120 -10.47 -13.67 -5.71
C ILE A 120 -9.90 -12.49 -6.52
N ILE A 121 -9.16 -12.77 -7.59
CA ILE A 121 -8.63 -11.74 -8.49
C ILE A 121 -9.78 -10.93 -9.09
N LEU A 122 -10.86 -11.57 -9.53
CA LEU A 122 -12.01 -10.88 -10.09
C LEU A 122 -12.70 -9.97 -9.06
N LEU A 123 -12.90 -10.46 -7.83
CA LEU A 123 -13.55 -9.71 -6.74
C LEU A 123 -12.68 -8.55 -6.25
N SER A 124 -11.37 -8.77 -6.15
CA SER A 124 -10.38 -7.77 -5.75
C SER A 124 -9.93 -6.88 -6.91
N SER A 125 -10.34 -7.16 -8.15
CA SER A 125 -9.87 -6.37 -9.31
C SER A 125 -10.32 -4.90 -9.28
N PRO A 126 -11.55 -4.53 -8.89
CA PRO A 126 -11.97 -3.12 -8.93
C PRO A 126 -11.23 -2.27 -7.90
N ASN A 127 -11.07 -2.77 -6.66
CA ASN A 127 -10.27 -2.10 -5.65
C ASN A 127 -8.77 -2.13 -5.99
N GLY A 128 -8.28 -3.28 -6.47
CA GLY A 128 -6.88 -3.50 -6.77
C GLY A 128 -6.37 -2.61 -7.89
N ILE A 129 -7.20 -2.26 -8.88
CA ILE A 129 -6.83 -1.29 -9.93
C ILE A 129 -6.64 0.11 -9.34
N ILE A 130 -7.53 0.53 -8.42
CA ILE A 130 -7.45 1.85 -7.80
C ILE A 130 -6.23 1.94 -6.88
N GLU A 131 -6.01 0.91 -6.05
CA GLU A 131 -4.84 0.80 -5.19
C GLU A 131 -3.54 0.70 -5.97
N ALA A 132 -3.53 -0.04 -7.09
CA ALA A 132 -2.41 -0.11 -8.01
C ALA A 132 -2.05 1.28 -8.53
N TYR A 133 -3.05 2.03 -8.99
CA TYR A 133 -2.84 3.36 -9.52
C TYR A 133 -2.34 4.32 -8.43
N GLY A 134 -2.91 4.28 -7.23
CA GLY A 134 -2.46 5.07 -6.07
C GLY A 134 -1.02 4.75 -5.65
N THR A 135 -0.67 3.45 -5.64
CA THR A 135 0.68 2.96 -5.33
C THR A 135 1.69 3.42 -6.39
N TYR A 136 1.37 3.22 -7.67
CA TYR A 136 2.18 3.67 -8.79
C TYR A 136 2.44 5.17 -8.71
N LEU A 137 1.38 5.97 -8.51
CA LEU A 137 1.48 7.42 -8.42
C LEU A 137 2.36 7.83 -7.22
N THR A 138 2.18 7.19 -6.07
CA THR A 138 3.00 7.47 -4.87
C THR A 138 4.47 7.25 -5.14
N ILE A 139 4.84 6.10 -5.71
CA ILE A 139 6.25 5.76 -5.96
C ILE A 139 6.83 6.69 -7.02
N LYS A 140 6.13 6.87 -8.15
CA LYS A 140 6.56 7.72 -9.26
C LYS A 140 6.80 9.15 -8.79
N GLU A 141 5.84 9.74 -8.10
CA GLU A 141 5.92 11.14 -7.67
C GLU A 141 6.94 11.32 -6.53
N THR A 142 7.12 10.32 -5.68
CA THR A 142 8.15 10.35 -4.62
C THR A 142 9.56 10.27 -5.22
N LEU A 143 9.79 9.37 -6.19
CA LEU A 143 11.07 9.25 -6.87
C LEU A 143 11.40 10.49 -7.71
N ASN A 144 10.41 11.07 -8.39
CA ASN A 144 10.54 12.35 -9.11
C ASN A 144 10.67 13.56 -8.18
N ARG A 145 10.45 13.40 -6.87
CA ARG A 145 10.42 14.48 -5.86
C ARG A 145 9.37 15.54 -6.18
N SER A 146 8.28 15.14 -6.82
CA SER A 146 7.15 15.98 -7.24
C SER A 146 5.91 15.81 -6.35
N ILE A 147 6.04 15.14 -5.20
CA ILE A 147 4.96 15.05 -4.19
C ILE A 147 4.59 16.46 -3.73
N THR A 148 3.35 16.86 -4.01
CA THR A 148 2.72 18.06 -3.48
C THR A 148 1.56 17.68 -2.56
N ALA A 149 1.06 18.64 -1.76
CA ALA A 149 -0.13 18.42 -0.93
C ALA A 149 -1.36 17.99 -1.76
N LYS A 150 -1.49 18.49 -2.99
CA LYS A 150 -2.57 18.09 -3.92
C LYS A 150 -2.41 16.65 -4.36
N THR A 151 -1.19 16.25 -4.72
CA THR A 151 -0.87 14.85 -5.09
C THR A 151 -1.16 13.91 -3.93
N LEU A 152 -0.78 14.29 -2.71
CA LEU A 152 -0.99 13.50 -1.51
C LEU A 152 -2.49 13.35 -1.19
N ALA A 153 -3.26 14.44 -1.31
CA ALA A 153 -4.71 14.40 -1.15
C ALA A 153 -5.39 13.49 -2.19
N LEU A 154 -4.91 13.52 -3.44
CA LEU A 154 -5.38 12.63 -4.50
C LEU A 154 -5.06 11.16 -4.16
N ILE A 155 -3.82 10.86 -3.76
CA ILE A 155 -3.41 9.50 -3.37
C ILE A 155 -4.29 8.97 -2.23
N TYR A 156 -4.42 9.71 -1.13
CA TYR A 156 -5.25 9.27 -0.01
C TYR A 156 -6.74 9.20 -0.39
N GLY A 157 -7.21 10.09 -1.25
CA GLY A 157 -8.57 10.02 -1.80
C GLY A 157 -8.82 8.76 -2.63
N LEU A 158 -7.86 8.32 -3.44
CA LEU A 158 -7.95 7.05 -4.19
C LEU A 158 -8.06 5.86 -3.23
N PHE A 159 -7.23 5.80 -2.18
CA PHE A 159 -7.30 4.73 -1.20
C PHE A 159 -8.59 4.76 -0.37
N PHE A 160 -9.17 5.95 -0.14
CA PHE A 160 -10.48 6.06 0.49
C PHE A 160 -11.60 5.50 -0.39
N ILE A 161 -11.59 5.84 -1.68
CA ILE A 161 -12.55 5.29 -2.65
C ILE A 161 -12.38 3.77 -2.79
N ALA A 162 -11.13 3.28 -2.83
CA ALA A 162 -10.83 1.85 -2.85
C ALA A 162 -11.41 1.12 -1.63
N ALA A 163 -11.26 1.69 -0.43
CA ALA A 163 -11.81 1.13 0.80
C ALA A 163 -13.34 1.07 0.80
N LEU A 164 -14.02 2.12 0.30
CA LEU A 164 -15.48 2.12 0.15
C LEU A 164 -15.96 1.02 -0.80
N ILE A 165 -15.28 0.88 -1.94
CA ILE A 165 -15.59 -0.14 -2.95
C ILE A 165 -15.37 -1.53 -2.35
N GLU A 166 -14.21 -1.78 -1.73
CA GLU A 166 -13.88 -3.07 -1.12
C GLU A 166 -14.92 -3.50 -0.08
N VAL A 167 -15.25 -2.62 0.86
CA VAL A 167 -16.24 -2.95 1.90
C VAL A 167 -17.64 -3.14 1.31
N GLY A 168 -18.01 -2.33 0.31
CA GLY A 168 -19.27 -2.50 -0.41
C GLY A 168 -19.37 -3.86 -1.12
N PHE A 169 -18.31 -4.29 -1.78
CA PHE A 169 -18.24 -5.62 -2.42
C PHE A 169 -18.30 -6.76 -1.40
N ILE A 170 -17.58 -6.65 -0.28
CA ILE A 170 -17.62 -7.66 0.79
C ILE A 170 -19.04 -7.81 1.35
N GLN A 171 -19.73 -6.70 1.63
CA GLN A 171 -21.11 -6.76 2.13
C GLN A 171 -22.08 -7.34 1.12
N LEU A 172 -21.95 -6.97 -0.15
CA LEU A 172 -22.78 -7.52 -1.22
C LEU A 172 -22.56 -9.03 -1.36
N LEU A 173 -21.32 -9.50 -1.23
CA LEU A 173 -20.99 -10.92 -1.23
C LEU A 173 -21.62 -11.65 -0.04
N ILE A 174 -21.51 -11.11 1.17
CA ILE A 174 -22.13 -11.69 2.37
C ILE A 174 -23.65 -11.80 2.19
N TYR A 175 -24.29 -10.74 1.66
CA TYR A 175 -25.73 -10.73 1.41
C TYR A 175 -26.17 -11.82 0.42
N ILE A 176 -25.43 -12.02 -0.67
CA ILE A 176 -25.77 -13.05 -1.68
C ILE A 176 -25.50 -14.48 -1.17
N THR A 177 -24.52 -14.66 -0.27
CA THR A 177 -24.09 -15.99 0.20
C THR A 177 -24.85 -16.48 1.44
N GLN A 178 -25.52 -15.59 2.17
CA GLN A 178 -26.40 -15.94 3.31
C GLN A 178 -27.85 -16.26 2.90
N ILE A 179 -28.18 -16.19 1.60
CA ILE A 179 -29.42 -16.70 0.98
C ILE A 179 -29.13 -18.08 0.39
#